data_AF-A0A2V6ELD2-F1
#
_entry.id   AF-A0A2V6ELD2-F1
#
_cell.length_a   1.000
_cell.length_b   1.000
_cell.length_c   1.000
_cell.angle_alpha   90.00
_cell.angle_beta   90.00
_cell.angle_gamma   90.00
#
_symmetry.space_group_name_H-M   'P 1'
#
loop_
_entity.id
_entity.type
_entity.pdbx_description
1 polymer ?
#
loop_
_entity_poly.entity_id
_entity_poly.type
_entity_poly.pdbx_seq_one_letter_code
_entity_poly.pdbx_strand_id
1 'polypeptide(L)'
;MQLCRRQLTFGETDHELIWLSVSFVSLAGAATWFAAGLPWPRCLFHDLTGLPCVTCGATRSAIAFFHGDFPSALSWNPLVLVTLCTLSIFNVYAFVVLITRARRLRITRFTAAEKKFIRALVIILFFANWSYLLLHWRNFS
;
A
#
# COMPACT_ATOMS: atom_id res chain seq x y z
N MET A 1 12.88 8.66 18.43
CA MET A 1 13.45 8.74 17.05
C MET A 1 14.85 9.37 16.99
N GLN A 2 15.87 8.65 16.52
CA GLN A 2 17.11 9.27 16.02
C GLN A 2 17.17 9.11 14.50
N LEU A 3 17.13 10.23 13.79
CA LEU A 3 17.25 10.30 12.33
C LEU A 3 18.72 10.53 11.98
N CYS A 4 19.38 9.53 11.39
CA CYS A 4 20.74 9.69 10.89
C CYS A 4 20.71 9.86 9.37
N ARG A 5 21.25 10.99 8.90
CA ARG A 5 21.31 11.33 7.46
C ARG A 5 22.68 10.91 6.92
N ARG A 6 22.79 9.71 6.34
CA ARG A 6 24.06 9.14 5.84
C ARG A 6 24.00 8.84 4.34
N GLN A 7 25.11 9.01 3.62
CA GLN A 7 25.26 8.58 2.23
C GLN A 7 25.47 7.06 2.17
N LEU A 8 24.97 6.43 1.11
CA LEU A 8 25.24 5.02 0.80
C LEU A 8 26.73 4.80 0.61
N THR A 9 27.27 3.84 1.34
CA THR A 9 28.62 3.32 1.10
C THR A 9 28.58 2.25 0.00
N PHE A 10 29.63 2.20 -0.81
CA PHE A 10 29.82 1.23 -1.89
C PHE A 10 29.67 -0.20 -1.33
N GLY A 11 28.65 -0.95 -1.77
CA GLY A 11 28.34 -2.30 -1.31
C GLY A 11 27.07 -2.46 -0.45
N GLU A 12 26.38 -1.37 -0.04
CA GLU A 12 25.08 -1.48 0.62
C GLU A 12 23.92 -1.64 -0.39
N THR A 13 22.97 -2.52 -0.10
CA THR A 13 21.78 -2.75 -0.94
C THR A 13 20.85 -1.54 -0.98
N ASP A 14 20.53 -1.10 -2.19
CA ASP A 14 19.61 0.01 -2.45
C ASP A 14 18.15 -0.41 -2.27
N HIS A 15 17.71 -0.49 -1.03
CA HIS A 15 16.34 -0.86 -0.67
C HIS A 15 15.29 0.05 -1.33
N GLU A 16 15.60 1.35 -1.46
CA GLU A 16 14.74 2.31 -2.17
C GLU A 16 14.58 1.94 -3.64
N LEU A 17 15.67 1.61 -4.35
CA LEU A 17 15.64 1.21 -5.77
C LEU A 17 14.92 -0.13 -5.97
N ILE A 18 15.13 -1.10 -5.07
CA ILE A 18 14.47 -2.41 -5.12
C ILE A 18 12.96 -2.24 -4.94
N TRP A 19 12.51 -1.47 -3.95
CA TRP A 19 11.08 -1.25 -3.73
C TRP A 19 10.42 -0.41 -4.82
N LEU A 20 11.13 0.57 -5.38
CA LEU A 20 10.65 1.38 -6.50
C LEU A 20 10.50 0.52 -7.77
N SER A 21 11.50 -0.31 -8.07
CA SER A 21 11.43 -1.24 -9.21
C SER A 21 10.33 -2.28 -9.04
N VAL A 22 10.19 -2.89 -7.85
CA VAL A 22 9.09 -3.82 -7.55
C VAL A 22 7.72 -3.14 -7.69
N SER A 23 7.58 -1.90 -7.19
CA SER A 23 6.33 -1.13 -7.33
C SER A 23 6.01 -0.84 -8.79
N PHE A 24 7.01 -0.43 -9.57
CA PHE A 24 6.84 -0.10 -10.98
C PHE A 24 6.49 -1.31 -11.82
N VAL A 25 7.16 -2.45 -11.61
CA VAL A 25 6.87 -3.71 -12.29
C VAL A 25 5.46 -4.20 -11.94
N SER A 26 5.07 -4.11 -10.67
CA SER A 26 3.73 -4.52 -10.22
C SER A 26 2.63 -3.64 -10.85
N LEU A 27 2.86 -2.32 -10.91
CA LEU A 27 1.93 -1.38 -11.53
C LEU A 27 1.82 -1.61 -13.05
N ALA A 28 2.96 -1.81 -13.73
CA ALA A 28 2.97 -2.14 -15.15
C ALA A 28 2.25 -3.46 -15.43
N GLY A 29 2.49 -4.49 -14.62
CA GLY A 29 1.77 -5.76 -14.69
C GLY A 29 0.24 -5.58 -14.55
N ALA A 30 -0.20 -4.83 -13.54
CA ALA A 30 -1.61 -4.55 -13.34
C ALA A 30 -2.22 -3.74 -14.50
N ALA A 31 -1.50 -2.75 -15.03
CA ALA A 31 -1.95 -1.94 -16.16
C ALA A 31 -2.05 -2.77 -17.45
N THR A 32 -1.08 -3.64 -17.72
CA THR A 32 -1.13 -4.54 -18.89
C THR A 32 -2.28 -5.54 -18.78
N TRP A 33 -2.55 -6.09 -17.60
CA TRP A 33 -3.70 -6.97 -17.35
C TRP A 33 -5.03 -6.25 -17.61
N PHE A 34 -5.15 -5.01 -17.13
CA PHE A 34 -6.33 -4.18 -17.36
C PHE A 34 -6.50 -3.82 -18.84
N ALA A 35 -5.42 -3.43 -19.53
CA ALA A 35 -5.42 -3.09 -20.94
C ALA A 35 -5.74 -4.30 -21.84
N ALA A 36 -5.34 -5.50 -21.43
CA ALA A 36 -5.68 -6.74 -22.10
C ALA A 36 -7.13 -7.21 -21.83
N GLY A 37 -7.91 -6.47 -21.04
CA GLY A 37 -9.33 -6.74 -20.81
C GLY A 37 -9.61 -8.05 -20.07
N LEU A 38 -8.62 -8.61 -19.36
CA LEU A 38 -8.81 -9.85 -18.63
C LEU A 38 -9.78 -9.64 -17.46
N PRO A 39 -10.70 -10.59 -17.22
CA PRO A 39 -11.61 -10.49 -16.09
C PRO A 39 -10.81 -10.47 -14.79
N TRP A 40 -11.15 -9.53 -13.91
CA TRP A 40 -10.56 -9.49 -12.58
C TRP A 40 -11.01 -10.72 -11.79
N PRO A 41 -10.10 -11.42 -11.11
CA PRO A 41 -10.46 -12.59 -10.31
C PRO A 41 -11.47 -12.16 -9.25
N ARG A 42 -12.62 -12.84 -9.21
CA ARG A 42 -13.57 -12.72 -8.09
C ARG A 42 -12.85 -13.19 -6.82
N CYS A 43 -13.10 -12.57 -5.66
CA CYS A 43 -12.45 -13.03 -4.42
C CYS A 43 -12.96 -14.45 -4.15
N LEU A 44 -12.14 -15.48 -4.42
CA LEU A 44 -12.45 -16.90 -4.18
C LEU A 44 -12.93 -17.13 -2.74
N PHE A 45 -12.40 -16.35 -1.80
CA PHE A 45 -12.83 -16.36 -0.41
C PHE A 45 -14.31 -15.96 -0.25
N HIS A 46 -14.76 -14.93 -0.95
CA HIS A 46 -16.17 -14.51 -0.92
C HIS A 46 -17.07 -15.55 -1.59
N ASP A 47 -16.61 -16.15 -2.68
CA ASP A 47 -17.34 -17.20 -3.39
C ASP A 47 -17.52 -18.48 -2.53
N LEU A 48 -16.50 -18.80 -1.72
CA LEU A 48 -16.50 -19.99 -0.84
C LEU A 48 -17.17 -19.76 0.52
N THR A 49 -17.04 -18.57 1.11
CA THR A 49 -17.48 -18.30 2.50
C THR A 49 -18.68 -17.38 2.59
N GLY A 50 -19.05 -16.68 1.52
CA GLY A 50 -20.06 -15.63 1.58
C GLY A 50 -19.65 -14.47 2.51
N LEU A 51 -18.35 -14.25 2.74
CA LEU A 51 -17.85 -13.15 3.58
C LEU A 51 -16.82 -12.32 2.80
N PRO A 52 -16.81 -10.99 2.94
CA PRO A 52 -15.81 -10.14 2.29
C PRO A 52 -14.43 -10.38 2.92
N CYS A 53 -13.43 -10.59 2.07
CA CYS A 53 -12.02 -10.66 2.44
C CYS A 53 -11.52 -9.25 2.84
N VAL A 54 -10.44 -9.13 3.63
CA VAL A 54 -9.88 -7.80 4.03
C VAL A 54 -9.42 -6.95 2.84
N THR A 55 -9.20 -7.60 1.69
CA THR A 55 -8.84 -7.01 0.40
C THR A 55 -10.01 -6.97 -0.59
N CYS A 56 -11.25 -7.26 -0.17
CA CYS A 56 -12.42 -7.09 -1.05
C CYS A 56 -12.49 -5.62 -1.50
N GLY A 57 -12.81 -5.41 -2.78
CA GLY A 57 -12.86 -4.06 -3.35
C GLY A 57 -11.51 -3.40 -3.63
N ALA A 58 -10.37 -4.07 -3.41
CA ALA A 58 -9.05 -3.49 -3.62
C ALA A 58 -8.86 -2.93 -5.03
N THR A 59 -9.27 -3.68 -6.06
CA THR A 59 -9.18 -3.23 -7.45
C THR A 59 -10.04 -1.99 -7.71
N ARG A 60 -11.28 -1.95 -7.20
CA ARG A 60 -12.19 -0.80 -7.36
C ARG A 60 -11.65 0.44 -6.65
N SER A 61 -11.11 0.25 -5.45
CA SER A 61 -10.43 1.30 -4.69
C SER A 61 -9.20 1.83 -5.43
N ALA A 62 -8.37 0.94 -5.99
CA ALA A 62 -7.20 1.32 -6.78
C ALA A 62 -7.58 2.11 -8.05
N ILE A 63 -8.60 1.65 -8.78
CA ILE A 63 -9.11 2.37 -9.96
C ILE A 63 -9.59 3.77 -9.55
N ALA A 64 -10.42 3.89 -8.52
CA ALA A 64 -10.90 5.18 -8.02
C ALA A 64 -9.74 6.11 -7.61
N PHE A 65 -8.71 5.56 -6.96
CA PHE A 65 -7.48 6.30 -6.62
C PHE A 65 -6.77 6.85 -7.87
N PHE A 66 -6.61 6.05 -8.92
CA PHE A 66 -6.00 6.51 -10.18
C PHE A 66 -6.86 7.52 -10.95
N HIS A 67 -8.19 7.45 -10.79
CA HIS A 67 -9.10 8.46 -11.30
C HIS A 67 -9.12 9.76 -10.47
N GLY A 68 -8.42 9.80 -9.32
CA GLY A 68 -8.42 10.94 -8.41
C GLY A 68 -9.67 11.04 -7.53
N ASP A 69 -10.53 10.01 -7.54
CA ASP A 69 -11.74 9.94 -6.72
C ASP A 69 -11.42 9.24 -5.39
N PHE A 70 -10.80 10.00 -4.48
CA PHE A 70 -10.47 9.53 -3.13
C PHE A 70 -11.71 9.14 -2.29
N PRO A 71 -12.84 9.88 -2.32
CA PRO A 71 -14.05 9.48 -1.62
C PRO A 71 -14.56 8.10 -2.05
N SER A 72 -14.59 7.83 -3.36
CA SER A 72 -14.95 6.50 -3.86
C SER A 72 -13.91 5.45 -3.50
N ALA A 73 -12.61 5.78 -3.52
CA ALA A 73 -11.57 4.83 -3.12
C ALA A 73 -11.70 4.41 -1.64
N LEU A 74 -12.09 5.36 -0.77
CA LEU A 74 -12.33 5.13 0.66
C LEU A 74 -13.57 4.26 0.90
N SER A 75 -14.65 4.49 0.14
CA SER A 75 -15.88 3.71 0.28
C SER A 75 -15.70 2.26 -0.16
N TRP A 76 -14.81 2.01 -1.13
CA TRP A 76 -14.49 0.65 -1.57
C TRP A 76 -13.59 -0.10 -0.60
N ASN A 77 -12.44 0.46 -0.23
CA ASN A 77 -11.53 -0.18 0.72
C ASN A 77 -10.57 0.85 1.32
N PRO A 78 -10.79 1.30 2.57
CA PRO A 78 -9.97 2.34 3.17
C PRO A 78 -8.53 1.88 3.43
N LEU A 79 -8.30 0.58 3.69
CA LEU A 79 -6.95 0.04 3.88
C LEU A 79 -6.13 0.08 2.60
N VAL A 80 -6.75 -0.18 1.45
CA VAL A 80 -6.10 -0.12 0.14
C VAL A 80 -5.76 1.32 -0.22
N LEU A 81 -6.67 2.27 0.02
CA LEU A 81 -6.41 3.69 -0.16
C LEU A 81 -5.20 4.15 0.66
N VAL A 82 -5.16 3.85 1.95
CA VAL A 82 -4.03 4.22 2.84
C VAL A 82 -2.72 3.58 2.36
N THR A 83 -2.79 2.33 1.91
CA THR A 83 -1.62 1.60 1.37
C THR A 83 -1.10 2.26 0.10
N LEU A 84 -1.98 2.60 -0.84
CA LEU A 84 -1.63 3.28 -2.10
C LEU A 84 -1.07 4.68 -1.84
N CYS A 85 -1.68 5.46 -0.94
CA CYS A 85 -1.15 6.76 -0.52
C CYS A 85 0.26 6.63 0.06
N THR A 86 0.46 5.70 0.99
CA THR A 86 1.77 5.47 1.64
C THR A 86 2.83 5.04 0.64
N LEU A 87 2.48 4.11 -0.26
CA LEU A 87 3.36 3.67 -1.34
C LEU A 87 3.68 4.82 -2.30
N SER A 88 2.70 5.65 -2.66
CA SER A 88 2.91 6.80 -3.55
C SER A 88 3.89 7.81 -2.93
N ILE A 89 3.70 8.16 -1.66
CA ILE A 89 4.62 9.04 -0.91
C ILE A 89 6.02 8.42 -0.84
N PHE A 90 6.11 7.11 -0.55
CA PHE A 90 7.39 6.40 -0.50
C PHE A 90 8.10 6.38 -1.85
N ASN A 91 7.37 6.16 -2.95
CA ASN A 91 7.93 6.19 -4.30
C ASN A 91 8.44 7.59 -4.66
N VAL A 92 7.70 8.65 -4.33
CA VAL A 92 8.15 10.03 -4.53
C VAL A 92 9.41 10.32 -3.72
N TYR A 93 9.44 9.91 -2.45
CA TYR A 93 10.63 10.05 -1.60
C TYR A 93 11.83 9.31 -2.19
N ALA A 94 11.67 8.04 -2.55
CA ALA A 94 12.72 7.21 -3.14
C ALA A 94 13.21 7.80 -4.47
N PHE A 95 12.31 8.29 -5.32
CA PHE A 95 12.64 8.93 -6.59
C PHE A 95 13.45 10.22 -6.38
N VAL A 96 12.99 11.10 -5.48
CA VAL A 96 13.70 12.34 -5.14
C VAL A 96 15.09 12.02 -4.59
N VAL A 97 15.22 11.05 -3.68
CA VAL A 97 16.49 10.66 -3.09
C VAL A 97 17.44 10.05 -4.13
N LEU A 98 16.94 9.22 -5.05
CA LEU A 98 17.73 8.64 -6.13
C LEU A 98 18.23 9.70 -7.12
N ILE A 99 17.38 10.65 -7.52
CA ILE A 99 17.75 11.75 -8.44
C ILE A 99 18.73 12.71 -7.79
N THR A 100 18.43 13.15 -6.56
CA THR A 100 19.25 14.15 -5.87
C THR A 100 20.52 13.56 -5.25
N ARG A 101 20.69 12.22 -5.28
CA ARG A 101 21.68 11.47 -4.49
C ARG A 101 21.77 11.98 -3.04
N ALA A 102 20.65 12.47 -2.50
CA ALA A 102 20.64 13.12 -1.20
C ALA A 102 20.90 12.10 -0.10
N ARG A 103 21.46 12.57 1.03
CA ARG A 103 21.67 11.74 2.23
C ARG A 103 20.35 11.09 2.64
N ARG A 104 20.34 9.75 2.67
CA ARG A 104 19.16 8.93 3.03
C ARG A 104 18.80 9.14 4.49
N LEU A 105 17.51 9.32 4.79
CA LEU A 105 17.01 9.30 6.15
C LEU A 105 16.90 7.83 6.60
N ARG A 106 17.94 7.32 7.25
CA ARG A 106 17.91 5.99 7.85
C ARG A 106 17.47 6.12 9.31
N ILE A 107 16.33 5.53 9.64
CA ILE A 107 15.85 5.45 11.03
C ILE A 107 16.67 4.36 11.72
N THR A 108 17.75 4.75 12.41
CA THR A 108 18.71 3.82 13.02
C THR A 108 18.23 3.24 14.36
N ARG A 109 17.32 3.91 15.06
CA ARG A 109 16.75 3.42 16.32
C ARG A 109 15.26 3.76 16.45
N PHE A 110 14.45 2.70 16.38
CA PHE A 110 13.09 2.70 16.90
C PHE A 110 13.12 2.25 18.36
N THR A 111 12.54 3.05 19.24
CA THR A 111 12.33 2.69 20.64
C THR A 111 11.34 1.52 20.70
N ALA A 112 11.50 0.56 21.61
CA ALA A 112 10.59 -0.61 21.70
C ALA A 112 9.12 -0.19 21.87
N ALA A 113 8.87 0.92 22.58
CA ALA A 113 7.56 1.52 22.74
C ALA A 113 6.97 2.06 21.41
N GLU A 114 7.77 2.74 20.58
CA GLU A 114 7.34 3.23 19.26
C GLU A 114 6.98 2.06 18.33
N LYS A 115 7.78 0.98 18.33
CA LYS A 115 7.44 -0.24 17.56
C LYS A 115 6.14 -0.88 18.02
N LYS A 116 5.91 -0.93 19.34
CA LYS A 116 4.70 -1.52 19.92
C LYS A 116 3.47 -0.66 19.60
N PHE A 117 3.59 0.66 19.66
CA PHE A 117 2.53 1.60 19.30
C PHE A 117 2.17 1.50 17.81
N ILE A 118 3.15 1.54 16.91
CA ILE A 118 2.92 1.38 15.46
C ILE A 118 2.25 0.03 15.17
N ARG A 119 2.72 -1.05 15.80
CA ARG A 119 2.12 -2.37 15.64
C ARG A 119 0.67 -2.41 16.12
N ALA A 120 0.38 -1.84 17.29
CA ALA A 120 -0.97 -1.76 17.81
C ALA A 120 -1.88 -0.94 16.89
N LEU A 121 -1.40 0.22 16.39
CA LEU A 121 -2.14 1.07 15.45
C LEU A 121 -2.48 0.30 14.16
N VAL A 122 -1.51 -0.41 13.57
CA VAL A 122 -1.72 -1.21 12.35
C VAL A 122 -2.75 -2.31 12.60
N ILE A 123 -2.68 -2.99 13.75
CA ILE A 123 -3.65 -4.03 14.12
C ILE A 123 -5.06 -3.42 14.26
N ILE A 124 -5.19 -2.30 14.96
CA ILE A 124 -6.47 -1.61 15.15
C ILE A 124 -7.06 -1.18 13.80
N LEU A 125 -6.25 -0.57 12.92
CA LEU A 125 -6.67 -0.16 11.58
C LEU A 125 -7.11 -1.36 10.73
N PHE A 126 -6.38 -2.48 10.84
CA PHE A 126 -6.74 -3.72 10.14
C PHE A 126 -8.11 -4.25 10.58
N PHE A 127 -8.34 -4.35 11.90
CA PHE A 127 -9.64 -4.80 12.43
C PHE A 127 -10.76 -3.80 12.12
N ALA A 128 -10.51 -2.49 12.24
CA ALA A 128 -11.48 -1.45 11.90
C ALA A 128 -11.88 -1.51 10.41
N ASN A 129 -10.91 -1.68 9.51
CA ASN A 129 -11.16 -1.89 8.09
C ASN A 129 -11.99 -3.15 7.84
N TRP A 130 -11.65 -4.25 8.51
CA TRP A 130 -12.39 -5.50 8.34
C TRP A 130 -13.83 -5.40 8.84
N SER A 131 -14.05 -4.76 9.99
CA SER A 131 -15.39 -4.46 10.49
C SER A 131 -16.17 -3.56 9.53
N TYR A 132 -15.53 -2.55 8.93
CA TYR A 132 -16.17 -1.69 7.92
C TYR A 132 -16.63 -2.49 6.68
N LEU A 133 -15.76 -3.37 6.17
CA LEU A 133 -16.06 -4.27 5.04
C LEU A 133 -17.19 -5.24 5.37
N LEU A 134 -17.22 -5.79 6.59
CA LEU A 134 -18.30 -6.67 7.06
C LEU A 134 -19.64 -5.92 7.15
N LEU A 135 -19.64 -4.66 7.60
CA LEU A 135 -20.85 -3.83 7.64
C LEU A 135 -21.36 -3.45 6.24
N HIS A 136 -20.45 -3.25 5.28
CA HIS A 136 -20.78 -2.86 3.90
C HIS A 136 -20.78 -4.04 2.92
N TRP A 137 -20.88 -5.29 3.40
CA TRP A 137 -20.72 -6.49 2.57
C TRP A 137 -21.70 -6.55 1.38
N ARG A 138 -22.91 -5.98 1.52
CA ARG A 138 -23.95 -5.91 0.49
C ARG A 138 -23.54 -5.08 -0.74
N ASN A 139 -22.52 -4.23 -0.63
CA ASN A 139 -22.01 -3.47 -1.78
C ASN A 139 -21.06 -4.30 -2.67
N PHE A 140 -20.72 -5.51 -2.22
CA PHE A 140 -19.77 -6.41 -2.89
C PHE A 140 -20.39 -7.70 -3.44
N SER A 141 -21.67 -7.96 -3.15
CA SER A 141 -22.48 -9.06 -3.68
C SER A 141 -23.04 -8.78 -5.07
#